data_AF-A0A2A2LJH4-F1
#
_entry.id   AF-A0A2A2LJH4-F1
#
_cell.length_a   1.000
_cell.length_b   1.000
_cell.length_c   1.000
_cell.angle_alpha   90.00
_cell.angle_beta   90.00
_cell.angle_gamma   90.00
#
_symmetry.space_group_name_H-M   'P 1'
#
loop_
_entity.id
_entity.type
_entity.pdbx_description
1 polymer ?
#
loop_
_entity_poly.entity_id
_entity_poly.type
_entity_poly.pdbx_seq_one_letter_code
_entity_poly.pdbx_strand_id
1 'polypeptide(L)'
;MERALSFEKTTGEFFLLVKDLLRRYYKPDSSQGYQKYQARELKLMDEFFKLKEEIHNALCDSIDTRTVMEKITKLVAIGNAYINEKVGISKFIFLKNEKLQSWPIFKSIPMISDATSGIGSSNLETTVMPYLTALAEFRERVREIAKDQKVIKILEECDRLRDEVLPELGVRLEDRTMQTCVKLVDRETLMREAEQKKAAEAQRIAEKEQKARERAEKEAAKNALKNVSPQEMFKTGDEAKKYSNWDGQGIPTHMADGQEVSKGMRKKLEKLWETRRKDFDKAQSNGAAS
;
A
#
# COMPACT_ATOMS: atom_id res chain seq x y z
N MET A 1 1.77 -16.61 7.93
CA MET A 1 2.97 -15.74 7.96
C MET A 1 2.58 -14.27 7.85
N GLU A 2 1.78 -13.87 6.85
CA GLU A 2 1.33 -12.46 6.67
C GLU A 2 0.64 -11.84 7.89
N ARG A 3 -0.24 -12.59 8.59
CA ARG A 3 -0.92 -12.08 9.80
C ARG A 3 0.06 -11.74 10.93
N ALA A 4 1.13 -12.52 11.09
CA ALA A 4 2.12 -12.28 12.13
C ALA A 4 2.97 -11.03 11.80
N LEU A 5 3.39 -10.88 10.54
CA LEU A 5 4.12 -9.70 10.07
C LEU A 5 3.29 -8.41 10.18
N SER A 6 2.00 -8.48 9.88
CA SER A 6 1.07 -7.36 10.04
C SER A 6 0.88 -6.97 11.51
N PHE A 7 0.72 -7.97 12.38
CA PHE A 7 0.63 -7.76 13.83
C PHE A 7 1.90 -7.12 14.39
N GLU A 8 3.07 -7.64 14.00
CA GLU A 8 4.38 -7.12 14.37
C GLU A 8 4.49 -5.65 13.99
N LYS A 9 4.27 -5.32 12.71
CA LYS A 9 4.30 -3.94 12.20
C LYS A 9 3.36 -3.01 12.96
N THR A 10 2.10 -3.40 13.13
CA THR A 10 1.07 -2.57 13.79
C THR A 10 1.43 -2.29 15.25
N THR A 11 1.97 -3.29 15.94
CA THR A 11 2.40 -3.20 17.33
C THR A 11 3.66 -2.36 17.47
N GLY A 12 4.66 -2.55 16.60
CA GLY A 12 5.88 -1.76 16.57
C GLY A 12 5.63 -0.28 16.30
N GLU A 13 4.79 0.04 15.31
CA GLU A 13 4.42 1.42 15.00
C GLU A 13 3.71 2.11 16.17
N PHE A 14 2.86 1.37 16.89
CA PHE A 14 2.19 1.86 18.10
C PHE A 14 3.20 2.17 19.21
N PHE A 15 4.16 1.28 19.48
CA PHE A 15 5.16 1.53 20.51
C PHE A 15 6.07 2.71 20.19
N LEU A 16 6.48 2.87 18.92
CA LEU A 16 7.26 4.02 18.49
C LEU A 16 6.48 5.33 18.66
N LEU A 17 5.16 5.30 18.40
CA LEU A 17 4.27 6.42 18.63
C LEU A 17 4.17 6.74 20.14
N VAL A 18 3.95 5.74 20.98
CA VAL A 18 3.91 5.90 22.44
C VAL A 18 5.22 6.51 22.95
N LYS A 19 6.37 6.02 22.47
CA LYS A 19 7.69 6.52 22.85
C LYS A 19 7.88 8.00 22.49
N ASP A 20 7.47 8.40 21.29
CA ASP A 20 7.48 9.80 20.86
C ASP A 20 6.57 10.68 21.73
N LEU A 21 5.37 10.20 22.07
CA LEU A 21 4.44 10.92 22.95
C LEU A 21 4.99 11.09 24.37
N LEU A 22 5.51 10.01 24.96
CA LEU A 22 6.14 10.06 26.28
C LEU A 22 7.28 11.09 26.27
N ARG A 23 8.16 11.06 25.28
CA ARG A 23 9.26 12.03 25.19
C ARG A 23 8.80 13.49 25.14
N ARG A 24 7.67 13.78 24.49
CA ARG A 24 7.16 15.16 24.34
C ARG A 24 6.45 15.68 25.58
N TYR A 25 5.61 14.84 26.17
CA TYR A 25 4.64 15.28 27.18
C TYR A 25 4.99 14.82 28.59
N TYR A 26 5.82 13.79 28.75
CA TYR A 26 6.24 13.31 30.06
C TYR A 26 7.44 14.12 30.57
N LYS A 27 7.18 15.05 31.49
CA LYS A 27 8.20 15.79 32.23
C LYS A 27 8.14 15.37 33.71
N PRO A 28 9.06 14.52 34.20
CA PRO A 28 9.03 14.01 35.57
C PRO A 28 9.19 15.13 36.62
N ASP A 29 9.86 16.23 36.27
CA ASP A 29 10.17 17.35 37.17
C ASP A 29 9.08 18.44 37.21
N SER A 30 7.94 18.25 36.54
CA SER A 30 6.87 19.24 36.49
C SER A 30 5.53 18.64 36.93
N SER A 31 4.83 19.33 37.83
CA SER A 31 3.47 18.97 38.29
C SER A 31 2.43 18.93 37.17
N GLN A 32 2.75 19.45 35.98
CA GLN A 32 1.94 19.32 34.77
C GLN A 32 1.97 17.90 34.15
N GLY A 33 2.91 17.04 34.57
CA GLY A 33 3.00 15.64 34.14
C GLY A 33 1.95 14.71 34.75
N TYR A 34 1.16 15.19 35.71
CA TYR A 34 0.09 14.41 36.36
C TYR A 34 -1.23 15.16 36.27
N GLN A 35 -1.77 15.26 35.05
CA GLN A 35 -3.11 15.82 34.85
C GLN A 35 -4.19 14.88 35.37
N LYS A 36 -5.20 15.43 36.06
CA LYS A 36 -6.32 14.67 36.62
C LYS A 36 -7.12 13.97 35.51
N TYR A 37 -7.35 12.67 35.72
CA TYR A 37 -8.14 11.83 34.83
C TYR A 37 -9.57 12.35 34.70
N GLN A 38 -10.04 12.46 33.46
CA GLN A 38 -11.44 12.76 33.14
C GLN A 38 -12.25 11.48 32.99
N ALA A 39 -13.58 11.59 32.96
CA ALA A 39 -14.48 10.44 32.82
C ALA A 39 -14.17 9.56 31.60
N ARG A 40 -13.69 10.15 30.49
CA ARG A 40 -13.26 9.41 29.28
C ARG A 40 -12.00 8.59 29.52
N GLU A 41 -11.02 9.14 30.23
CA GLU A 41 -9.77 8.46 30.58
C GLU A 41 -10.02 7.34 31.58
N LEU A 42 -10.89 7.54 32.56
CA LEU A 42 -11.28 6.49 33.50
C LEU A 42 -11.96 5.30 32.81
N LYS A 43 -12.83 5.57 31.81
CA LYS A 43 -13.43 4.51 30.98
C LYS A 43 -12.38 3.77 30.16
N LEU A 44 -11.47 4.50 29.53
CA LEU A 44 -10.35 3.93 28.79
C LEU A 44 -9.51 3.02 29.70
N MET A 45 -9.19 3.48 30.91
CA MET A 45 -8.43 2.72 31.90
C MET A 45 -9.10 1.40 32.23
N ASP A 46 -10.40 1.42 32.50
CA ASP A 46 -11.18 0.21 32.79
C ASP A 46 -11.16 -0.78 31.60
N GLU A 47 -11.29 -0.29 30.37
CA GLU A 47 -11.16 -1.12 29.16
C GLU A 47 -9.75 -1.73 29.02
N PHE A 48 -8.70 -0.95 29.29
CA PHE A 48 -7.32 -1.44 29.28
C PHE A 48 -7.06 -2.50 30.37
N PHE A 49 -7.60 -2.32 31.57
CA PHE A 49 -7.49 -3.31 32.65
C PHE A 49 -8.23 -4.60 32.33
N LYS A 50 -9.45 -4.51 31.79
CA LYS A 50 -10.20 -5.68 31.32
C LYS A 50 -9.45 -6.43 30.24
N LEU A 51 -8.92 -5.74 29.23
CA LEU A 51 -8.10 -6.36 28.18
C LEU A 51 -6.85 -7.01 28.76
N LYS A 52 -6.21 -6.39 29.76
CA LYS A 52 -5.04 -6.96 30.44
C LYS A 52 -5.39 -8.26 31.16
N GLU A 53 -6.50 -8.29 31.88
CA GLU A 53 -6.98 -9.49 32.57
C GLU A 53 -7.33 -10.60 31.58
N GLU A 54 -8.04 -10.26 30.49
CA GLU A 54 -8.37 -11.23 29.42
C GLU A 54 -7.12 -11.81 28.75
N ILE A 55 -6.10 -10.98 28.49
CA ILE A 55 -4.83 -11.48 27.94
C ILE A 55 -4.15 -12.40 28.96
N HIS A 56 -4.10 -12.01 30.24
CA HIS A 56 -3.52 -12.86 31.29
C HIS A 56 -4.24 -14.21 31.38
N ASN A 57 -5.57 -14.22 31.36
CA ASN A 57 -6.36 -15.45 31.38
C ASN A 57 -6.11 -16.31 30.14
N ALA A 58 -6.03 -15.72 28.94
CA ALA A 58 -5.72 -16.43 27.71
C ALA A 58 -4.30 -17.03 27.68
N LEU A 59 -3.37 -16.45 28.44
CA LEU A 59 -2.02 -17.00 28.59
C LEU A 59 -1.98 -18.12 29.64
N CYS A 60 -2.75 -17.98 30.72
CA CYS A 60 -2.87 -18.99 31.76
C CYS A 60 -3.65 -20.23 31.31
N ASP A 61 -4.61 -20.07 30.39
CA ASP A 61 -5.38 -21.15 29.80
C ASP A 61 -4.77 -21.60 28.46
N SER A 62 -4.00 -22.69 28.50
CA SER A 62 -3.44 -23.37 27.31
C SER A 62 -2.50 -22.56 26.38
N ILE A 63 -2.08 -21.35 26.79
CA ILE A 63 -1.24 -20.43 25.99
C ILE A 63 -1.89 -20.16 24.62
N ASP A 64 -3.12 -19.64 24.63
CA ASP A 64 -3.82 -19.27 23.40
C ASP A 64 -3.23 -18.00 22.79
N THR A 65 -2.14 -18.18 22.04
CA THR A 65 -1.45 -17.11 21.32
C THR A 65 -2.37 -16.35 20.35
N ARG A 66 -3.41 -16.99 19.80
CA ARG A 66 -4.33 -16.34 18.86
C ARG A 66 -5.20 -15.33 19.59
N THR A 67 -5.82 -15.73 20.68
CA THR A 67 -6.63 -14.82 21.50
C THR A 67 -5.78 -13.68 22.05
N VAL A 68 -4.55 -13.96 22.50
CA VAL A 68 -3.61 -12.93 22.95
C VAL A 68 -3.31 -11.89 21.86
N MET A 69 -2.98 -12.33 20.63
CA MET A 69 -2.74 -11.41 19.51
C MET A 69 -3.98 -10.57 19.16
N GLU A 70 -5.17 -11.16 19.16
CA GLU A 70 -6.42 -10.44 18.90
C GLU A 70 -6.70 -9.37 19.96
N LYS A 71 -6.46 -9.68 21.24
CA LYS A 71 -6.64 -8.73 22.35
C LYS A 71 -5.58 -7.62 22.35
N ILE A 72 -4.32 -7.92 22.03
CA ILE A 72 -3.28 -6.89 21.85
C ILE A 72 -3.62 -5.98 20.67
N THR A 73 -4.12 -6.53 19.56
CA THR A 73 -4.55 -5.71 18.40
C THR A 73 -5.69 -4.76 18.78
N LYS A 74 -6.65 -5.23 19.59
CA LYS A 74 -7.72 -4.38 20.14
C LYS A 74 -7.17 -3.26 21.03
N LEU A 75 -6.20 -3.58 21.89
CA LEU A 75 -5.50 -2.61 22.74
C LEU A 75 -4.85 -1.49 21.90
N VAL A 76 -4.12 -1.87 20.85
CA VAL A 76 -3.47 -0.94 19.91
C VAL A 76 -4.51 -0.07 19.19
N ALA A 77 -5.62 -0.66 18.75
CA ALA A 77 -6.70 0.08 18.08
C ALA A 77 -7.34 1.13 18.99
N ILE A 78 -7.65 0.76 20.24
CA ILE A 78 -8.21 1.67 21.26
C ILE A 78 -7.21 2.79 21.58
N GLY A 79 -5.93 2.45 21.76
CA GLY A 79 -4.88 3.44 21.99
C GLY A 79 -4.74 4.44 20.84
N ASN A 80 -4.69 3.95 19.59
CA ASN A 80 -4.64 4.80 18.41
C ASN A 80 -5.89 5.68 18.24
N ALA A 81 -7.08 5.15 18.55
CA ALA A 81 -8.31 5.93 18.54
C ALA A 81 -8.24 7.10 19.53
N TYR A 82 -7.80 6.85 20.77
CA TYR A 82 -7.63 7.90 21.78
C TYR A 82 -6.60 8.96 21.35
N ILE A 83 -5.47 8.54 20.78
CA ILE A 83 -4.44 9.45 20.26
C ILE A 83 -5.00 10.34 19.13
N ASN A 84 -5.79 9.76 18.22
CA ASN A 84 -6.38 10.46 17.09
C ASN A 84 -7.52 11.41 17.49
N GLU A 85 -8.25 11.10 18.57
CA GLU A 85 -9.27 11.98 19.14
C GLU A 85 -8.67 13.30 19.70
N LYS A 86 -7.33 13.41 19.81
CA LYS A 86 -6.59 14.60 20.29
C LYS A 86 -7.03 15.11 21.68
N VAL A 87 -7.83 14.35 22.41
CA VAL A 87 -8.29 14.70 23.76
C VAL A 87 -7.17 14.43 24.74
N GLY A 88 -6.37 15.45 25.04
CA GLY A 88 -5.40 15.40 26.14
C GLY A 88 -4.24 14.44 25.89
N ILE A 89 -3.48 14.66 24.81
CA ILE A 89 -2.26 13.90 24.50
C ILE A 89 -1.26 13.93 25.70
N SER A 90 -1.29 15.00 26.49
CA SER A 90 -0.56 15.15 27.76
C SER A 90 -0.95 14.13 28.84
N LYS A 91 -2.06 13.41 28.69
CA LYS A 91 -2.64 12.50 29.69
C LYS A 91 -2.45 11.04 29.34
N PHE A 92 -1.88 10.75 28.17
CA PHE A 92 -1.43 9.42 27.77
C PHE A 92 -0.14 8.98 28.49
N ILE A 93 0.14 9.58 29.65
CA ILE A 93 1.20 9.22 30.60
C ILE A 93 0.87 7.90 31.32
N PHE A 94 -0.29 7.29 31.02
CA PHE A 94 -0.68 5.99 31.57
C PHE A 94 0.30 4.85 31.25
N LEU A 95 0.94 4.84 30.08
CA LEU A 95 1.84 3.76 29.66
C LEU A 95 3.13 3.66 30.46
N LYS A 96 3.44 4.67 31.30
CA LYS A 96 4.59 4.64 32.21
C LYS A 96 4.21 4.31 33.66
N ASN A 97 2.95 3.99 33.96
CA ASN A 97 2.64 3.40 35.26
C ASN A 97 3.42 2.08 35.37
N GLU A 98 4.26 1.99 36.40
CA GLU A 98 5.26 0.94 36.66
C GLU A 98 4.73 -0.50 36.53
N LYS A 99 3.39 -0.69 36.58
CA LYS A 99 2.70 -1.98 36.46
C LYS A 99 2.48 -2.50 35.02
N LEU A 100 2.79 -1.73 33.98
CA LEU A 100 2.71 -2.18 32.58
C LEU A 100 4.09 -2.62 32.03
N GLN A 101 5.17 -2.00 32.49
CA GLN A 101 6.55 -2.42 32.19
C GLN A 101 6.95 -3.72 32.90
N SER A 102 6.23 -4.12 33.95
CA SER A 102 6.50 -5.34 34.70
C SER A 102 5.99 -6.62 34.01
N TRP A 103 5.45 -6.55 32.79
CA TRP A 103 4.96 -7.75 32.11
C TRP A 103 6.13 -8.52 31.47
N PRO A 104 6.42 -9.77 31.87
CA PRO A 104 7.48 -10.58 31.28
C PRO A 104 7.30 -10.79 29.77
N ILE A 105 6.06 -10.69 29.29
CA ILE A 105 5.68 -10.91 27.88
C ILE A 105 6.10 -9.73 27.00
N PHE A 106 6.16 -8.51 27.55
CA PHE A 106 6.77 -7.39 26.85
C PHE A 106 8.30 -7.48 26.81
N LYS A 107 8.92 -8.24 27.71
CA LYS A 107 10.36 -8.58 27.64
C LYS A 107 10.66 -9.80 26.76
N SER A 108 9.72 -10.75 26.62
CA SER A 108 9.96 -12.02 25.91
C SER A 108 9.52 -12.02 24.44
N ILE A 109 8.84 -10.98 23.97
CA ILE A 109 8.66 -10.72 22.53
C ILE A 109 9.91 -9.96 22.06
N PRO A 110 10.78 -10.56 21.21
CA PRO A 110 12.07 -9.95 20.82
C PRO A 110 11.92 -8.53 20.26
N MET A 111 10.82 -8.28 19.56
CA MET A 111 10.49 -6.98 18.97
C MET A 111 10.20 -5.88 20.01
N ILE A 112 9.73 -6.25 21.21
CA ILE A 112 9.39 -5.29 22.28
C ILE A 112 10.56 -5.17 23.27
N SER A 113 11.37 -6.23 23.39
CA SER A 113 12.69 -6.15 23.98
C SER A 113 13.57 -5.16 23.22
N ASP A 114 13.57 -5.08 21.89
CA ASP A 114 14.39 -4.07 21.18
C ASP A 114 13.86 -2.63 21.35
N ALA A 115 12.54 -2.46 21.45
CA ALA A 115 11.94 -1.15 21.72
C ALA A 115 12.19 -0.62 23.15
N THR A 116 12.47 -1.52 24.12
CA THR A 116 12.66 -1.17 25.54
C THR A 116 14.04 -1.52 26.10
N SER A 117 14.81 -2.34 25.40
CA SER A 117 16.08 -2.95 25.81
C SER A 117 17.01 -3.08 24.59
N GLY A 118 17.23 -1.97 23.88
CA GLY A 118 18.42 -1.84 23.05
C GLY A 118 19.66 -1.90 23.93
N ILE A 119 20.26 -3.09 24.05
CA ILE A 119 21.52 -3.35 24.74
C ILE A 119 22.60 -2.52 24.02
N GLY A 120 22.87 -1.31 24.56
CA GLY A 120 23.91 -0.38 24.09
C GLY A 120 23.46 1.01 23.65
N SER A 121 22.16 1.30 23.50
CA SER A 121 21.70 2.50 22.77
C SER A 121 20.98 3.58 23.60
N SER A 122 20.68 3.36 24.89
CA SER A 122 20.00 4.39 25.71
C SER A 122 20.78 5.71 25.79
N ASN A 123 22.11 5.65 25.75
CA ASN A 123 22.98 6.82 25.72
C ASN A 123 23.05 7.45 24.33
N LEU A 124 23.05 6.66 23.25
CA LEU A 124 23.12 7.16 21.88
C LEU A 124 21.81 7.85 21.50
N GLU A 125 20.66 7.24 21.80
CA GLU A 125 19.35 7.87 21.58
C GLU A 125 19.24 9.18 22.36
N THR A 126 19.55 9.20 23.66
CA THR A 126 19.49 10.43 24.46
C THR A 126 20.42 11.52 23.92
N THR A 127 21.57 11.13 23.36
CA THR A 127 22.54 12.08 22.78
C THR A 127 22.10 12.59 21.41
N VAL A 128 21.56 11.73 20.54
CA VAL A 128 21.25 12.04 19.14
C VAL A 128 19.87 12.69 18.98
N MET A 129 18.94 12.40 19.90
CA MET A 129 17.56 12.92 19.83
C MET A 129 17.45 14.45 19.77
N PRO A 130 18.17 15.25 20.57
CA PRO A 130 18.13 16.72 20.46
C PRO A 130 18.53 17.22 19.07
N TYR A 131 19.55 16.60 18.45
CA TYR A 131 20.00 16.94 17.10
C TYR A 131 18.94 16.58 16.05
N LEU A 132 18.32 15.40 16.17
CA LEU A 132 17.25 14.98 15.26
C LEU A 132 16.01 15.84 15.38
N THR A 133 15.66 16.27 16.60
CA THR A 133 14.55 17.22 16.82
C THR A 133 14.87 18.58 16.19
N ALA A 134 16.07 19.12 16.42
CA ALA A 134 16.49 20.38 15.80
C ALA A 134 16.51 20.28 14.25
N LEU A 135 16.97 19.16 13.70
CA LEU A 135 16.96 18.89 12.26
C LEU A 135 15.53 18.80 11.70
N ALA A 136 14.62 18.11 12.41
CA ALA A 136 13.23 17.98 12.00
C ALA A 136 12.53 19.35 11.99
N GLU A 137 12.74 20.18 13.02
CA GLU A 137 12.22 21.55 13.06
C GLU A 137 12.83 22.45 11.98
N PHE A 138 14.13 22.33 11.71
CA PHE A 138 14.79 23.04 10.62
C PHE A 138 14.18 22.66 9.26
N ARG A 139 14.03 21.36 8.99
CA ARG A 139 13.39 20.86 7.76
C ARG A 139 11.97 21.40 7.62
N GLU A 140 11.16 21.39 8.68
CA GLU A 140 9.77 21.87 8.60
C GLU A 140 9.72 23.36 8.24
N ARG A 141 10.54 24.21 8.88
CA ARG A 141 10.64 25.63 8.52
C ARG A 141 11.09 25.83 7.06
N VAL A 142 12.09 25.08 6.61
CA VAL A 142 12.55 25.13 5.21
C VAL A 142 11.46 24.69 4.25
N ARG A 143 10.67 23.67 4.61
CA ARG A 143 9.54 23.16 3.84
C ARG A 143 8.41 24.17 3.74
N GLU A 144 8.08 24.87 4.82
CA GLU A 144 7.09 25.96 4.82
C GLU A 144 7.53 27.09 3.88
N ILE A 145 8.76 27.58 4.02
CA ILE A 145 9.31 28.64 3.15
C ILE A 145 9.32 28.19 1.68
N ALA A 146 9.71 26.94 1.40
CA ALA A 146 9.74 26.41 0.05
C ALA A 146 8.34 26.25 -0.57
N LYS A 147 7.31 25.93 0.22
CA LYS A 147 5.91 25.91 -0.23
C LYS A 147 5.43 27.32 -0.58
N ASP A 148 5.71 28.30 0.29
CA ASP A 148 5.30 29.69 0.09
C ASP A 148 5.95 30.30 -1.16
N GLN A 149 7.24 30.04 -1.35
CA GLN A 149 8.01 30.51 -2.50
C GLN A 149 7.89 29.59 -3.74
N LYS A 150 7.16 28.47 -3.64
CA LYS A 150 6.99 27.44 -4.68
C LYS A 150 8.32 26.92 -5.26
N VAL A 151 9.35 26.79 -4.42
CA VAL A 151 10.67 26.30 -4.85
C VAL A 151 10.70 24.78 -4.78
N ILE A 152 10.40 24.13 -5.91
CA ILE A 152 10.28 22.67 -6.02
C ILE A 152 11.58 21.95 -5.62
N LYS A 153 12.74 22.45 -6.04
CA LYS A 153 14.04 21.81 -5.75
C LYS A 153 14.36 21.69 -4.26
N ILE A 154 13.93 22.65 -3.44
CA ILE A 154 14.13 22.59 -1.99
C ILE A 154 13.20 21.54 -1.37
N LEU A 155 11.99 21.39 -1.89
CA LEU A 155 11.07 20.33 -1.47
C LEU A 155 11.62 18.94 -1.84
N GLU A 156 12.19 18.79 -3.03
CA GLU A 156 12.87 17.56 -3.47
C GLU A 156 14.04 17.19 -2.55
N GLU A 157 14.88 18.15 -2.14
CA GLU A 157 15.96 17.88 -1.17
C GLU A 157 15.44 17.54 0.24
N CYS A 158 14.35 18.19 0.68
CA CYS A 158 13.69 17.86 1.95
C CYS A 158 13.07 16.45 1.94
N ASP A 159 12.60 15.99 0.78
CA ASP A 159 12.05 14.65 0.60
C ASP A 159 13.18 13.61 0.47
N ARG A 160 14.28 13.95 -0.22
CA ARG A 160 15.51 13.12 -0.25
C ARG A 160 16.09 12.88 1.14
N LEU A 161 16.19 13.93 1.97
CA LEU A 161 16.65 13.79 3.35
C LEU A 161 15.74 12.84 4.15
N ARG A 162 14.42 12.94 3.95
CA ARG A 162 13.41 12.14 4.67
C ARG A 162 13.38 10.67 4.25
N ASP A 163 13.40 10.42 2.94
CA ASP A 163 13.06 9.11 2.38
C ASP A 163 14.30 8.28 2.00
N GLU A 164 15.47 8.90 1.84
CA GLU A 164 16.72 8.22 1.48
C GLU A 164 17.76 8.30 2.60
N VAL A 165 18.15 9.51 3.00
CA VAL A 165 19.32 9.72 3.89
C VAL A 165 19.04 9.30 5.33
N LEU A 166 17.95 9.79 5.93
CA LEU A 166 17.63 9.50 7.32
C LEU A 166 17.30 8.00 7.55
N PRO A 167 16.60 7.30 6.65
CA PRO A 167 16.35 5.88 6.78
C PRO A 167 17.64 5.02 6.76
N GLU A 168 18.67 5.41 5.98
CA GLU A 168 19.97 4.73 6.01
C GLU A 168 20.66 4.83 7.37
N LEU A 169 20.35 5.88 8.14
CA LEU A 169 20.86 6.12 9.48
C LEU A 169 19.95 5.55 10.59
N GLY A 170 18.88 4.82 10.24
CA GLY A 170 17.93 4.29 11.22
C GLY A 170 16.93 5.32 11.77
N VAL A 171 16.71 6.41 11.04
CA VAL A 171 15.82 7.50 11.46
C VAL A 171 14.66 7.63 10.48
N ARG A 172 13.42 7.54 11.00
CA ARG A 172 12.19 7.74 10.23
C ARG A 172 11.51 9.03 10.68
N LEU A 173 11.29 9.95 9.73
CA LEU A 173 10.50 11.15 9.93
C LEU A 173 9.07 10.97 9.40
N GLU A 174 8.09 11.11 10.29
CA GLU A 174 6.67 11.10 9.97
C GLU A 174 6.09 12.51 10.11
N ASP A 175 5.75 13.14 8.98
CA ASP A 175 5.04 14.42 8.99
C ASP A 175 3.57 14.19 9.38
N ARG A 176 3.19 14.56 10.61
CA ARG A 176 1.77 14.57 11.05
C ARG A 176 1.18 15.96 10.88
N THR A 177 -0.15 16.04 10.88
CA THR A 177 -0.95 17.26 10.62
C THR A 177 -0.58 18.48 11.46
N MET A 178 0.18 18.34 12.55
CA MET A 178 0.62 19.47 13.37
C MET A 178 2.15 19.53 13.54
N GLN A 179 2.87 18.40 13.47
CA GLN A 179 4.31 18.33 13.78
C GLN A 179 4.96 17.08 13.16
N THR A 180 6.25 17.16 12.84
CA THR A 180 7.07 16.01 12.44
C THR A 180 7.39 15.12 13.66
N CYS A 181 7.25 13.81 13.50
CA CYS A 181 7.60 12.78 14.48
C CYS A 181 8.90 12.09 14.09
N VAL A 182 9.87 12.08 15.02
CA VAL A 182 11.15 11.37 14.87
C VAL A 182 11.01 10.00 15.53
N LYS A 183 11.09 8.94 14.72
CA LYS A 183 11.13 7.55 15.18
C LYS A 183 12.49 6.94 14.85
N LEU A 184 13.11 6.32 15.85
CA LEU A 184 14.32 5.53 15.66
C LEU A 184 13.91 4.09 15.38
N VAL A 185 14.44 3.52 14.30
CA VAL A 185 14.10 2.19 13.81
C VAL A 185 15.37 1.56 13.25
N ASP A 186 15.59 0.27 13.45
CA ASP A 186 16.81 -0.37 12.98
C ASP A 186 16.97 -0.24 11.46
N ARG A 187 18.17 0.14 11.03
CA ARG A 187 18.53 0.33 9.62
C ARG A 187 18.11 -0.85 8.75
N GLU A 188 18.34 -2.09 9.21
CA GLU A 188 18.00 -3.29 8.44
C GLU A 188 16.51 -3.43 8.19
N THR A 189 15.67 -3.05 9.16
CA THR A 189 14.21 -3.09 9.00
C THR A 189 13.73 -2.00 8.04
N LEU A 190 14.30 -0.79 8.13
CA LEU A 190 13.99 0.31 7.20
C LEU A 190 14.39 -0.02 5.76
N MET A 191 15.57 -0.62 5.56
CA MET A 191 16.05 -1.02 4.25
C MET A 191 15.19 -2.14 3.65
N ARG A 192 14.81 -3.14 4.44
CA ARG A 192 13.91 -4.21 4.00
C ARG A 192 12.53 -3.67 3.60
N GLU A 193 11.97 -2.74 4.36
CA GLU A 193 10.70 -2.09 4.01
C GLU A 193 10.83 -1.23 2.74
N ALA A 194 11.94 -0.52 2.58
CA ALA A 194 12.21 0.29 1.39
C ALA A 194 12.34 -0.58 0.13
N GLU A 195 13.05 -1.70 0.23
CA GLU A 195 13.20 -2.67 -0.86
C GLU A 195 11.87 -3.34 -1.21
N GLN A 196 11.09 -3.75 -0.22
CA GLN A 196 9.74 -4.29 -0.43
C GLN A 196 8.83 -3.26 -1.12
N LYS A 197 8.89 -1.99 -0.73
CA LYS A 197 8.11 -0.91 -1.35
C LYS A 197 8.55 -0.66 -2.80
N LYS A 198 9.86 -0.63 -3.06
CA LYS A 198 10.41 -0.51 -4.44
C LYS A 198 10.01 -1.69 -5.32
N ALA A 199 10.08 -2.92 -4.79
CA ALA A 199 9.66 -4.12 -5.51
C ALA A 199 8.16 -4.10 -5.82
N ALA A 200 7.31 -3.72 -4.86
CA ALA A 200 5.87 -3.60 -5.08
C ALA A 200 5.53 -2.49 -6.10
N GLU A 201 6.23 -1.37 -6.08
CA GLU A 201 6.07 -0.31 -7.06
C GLU A 201 6.51 -0.74 -8.46
N ALA A 202 7.66 -1.42 -8.58
CA ALA A 202 8.14 -1.97 -9.84
C ALA A 202 7.17 -3.01 -10.41
N GLN A 203 6.63 -3.91 -9.57
CA GLN A 203 5.60 -4.86 -9.97
C GLN A 203 4.34 -4.16 -10.48
N ARG A 204 3.88 -3.12 -9.79
CA ARG A 204 2.71 -2.34 -10.20
C ARG A 204 2.92 -1.61 -11.53
N ILE A 205 4.12 -1.08 -11.77
CA ILE A 205 4.47 -0.43 -13.04
C ILE A 205 4.52 -1.48 -14.16
N ALA A 206 5.19 -2.61 -13.93
CA ALA A 206 5.29 -3.71 -14.89
C ALA A 206 3.91 -4.29 -15.25
N GLU A 207 3.02 -4.49 -14.28
CA GLU A 207 1.66 -4.99 -14.51
C GLU A 207 0.82 -3.99 -15.32
N LYS A 208 0.97 -2.69 -15.05
CA LYS A 208 0.31 -1.64 -15.85
C LYS A 208 0.81 -1.63 -17.29
N GLU A 209 2.12 -1.75 -17.48
CA GLU A 209 2.74 -1.78 -18.81
C GLU A 209 2.32 -3.03 -19.59
N GLN A 210 2.33 -4.20 -18.96
CA GLN A 210 1.87 -5.45 -19.57
C GLN A 210 0.38 -5.36 -20.00
N LYS A 211 -0.49 -4.86 -19.12
CA LYS A 211 -1.90 -4.65 -19.45
C LYS A 211 -2.09 -3.64 -20.60
N ALA A 212 -1.25 -2.61 -20.67
CA ALA A 212 -1.28 -1.65 -21.77
C ALA A 212 -0.86 -2.30 -23.11
N ARG A 213 0.23 -3.10 -23.10
CA ARG A 213 0.70 -3.85 -24.27
C ARG A 213 -0.33 -4.85 -24.76
N GLU A 214 -0.92 -5.66 -23.87
CA GLU A 214 -1.95 -6.63 -24.24
C GLU A 214 -3.22 -5.96 -24.81
N ARG A 215 -3.60 -4.78 -24.30
CA ARG A 215 -4.71 -4.00 -24.86
C ARG A 215 -4.37 -3.48 -26.24
N ALA A 216 -3.18 -2.91 -26.41
CA ALA A 216 -2.71 -2.41 -27.70
C ALA A 216 -2.62 -3.53 -28.75
N GLU A 217 -2.13 -4.72 -28.39
CA GLU A 217 -2.08 -5.88 -29.28
C GLU A 217 -3.49 -6.40 -29.64
N LYS A 218 -4.41 -6.49 -28.67
CA LYS A 218 -5.80 -6.90 -28.94
C LYS A 218 -6.51 -5.88 -29.82
N GLU A 219 -6.25 -4.59 -29.65
CA GLU A 219 -6.81 -3.52 -30.47
C GLU A 219 -6.21 -3.52 -31.87
N ALA A 220 -4.89 -3.69 -32.01
CA ALA A 220 -4.20 -3.83 -33.28
C ALA A 220 -4.68 -5.07 -34.06
N ALA A 221 -4.85 -6.22 -33.39
CA ALA A 221 -5.38 -7.44 -34.01
C ALA A 221 -6.84 -7.27 -34.46
N LYS A 222 -7.68 -6.58 -33.66
CA LYS A 222 -9.06 -6.25 -34.06
C LYS A 222 -9.09 -5.28 -35.24
N ASN A 223 -8.20 -4.29 -35.27
CA ASN A 223 -8.13 -3.31 -36.35
C ASN A 223 -7.56 -3.94 -37.64
N ALA A 224 -6.53 -4.78 -37.53
CA ALA A 224 -6.01 -5.56 -38.65
C ALA A 224 -7.11 -6.46 -39.25
N LEU A 225 -7.88 -7.15 -38.40
CA LEU A 225 -9.02 -7.94 -38.86
C LEU A 225 -10.09 -7.06 -39.52
N LYS A 226 -10.41 -5.87 -38.98
CA LYS A 226 -11.34 -4.93 -39.61
C LYS A 226 -10.86 -4.39 -40.96
N ASN A 227 -9.55 -4.38 -41.21
CA ASN A 227 -8.93 -3.89 -42.45
C ASN A 227 -8.68 -4.99 -43.51
N VAL A 228 -9.08 -6.25 -43.26
CA VAL A 228 -9.08 -7.28 -44.31
C VAL A 228 -10.23 -7.01 -45.27
N SER A 229 -9.92 -6.91 -46.57
CA SER A 229 -10.90 -6.70 -47.63
C SER A 229 -11.98 -7.79 -47.60
N PRO A 230 -13.28 -7.45 -47.71
CA PRO A 230 -14.37 -8.43 -47.76
C PRO A 230 -14.21 -9.49 -48.87
N GLN A 231 -13.51 -9.16 -49.97
CA GLN A 231 -13.24 -10.08 -51.07
C GLN A 231 -12.15 -11.12 -50.76
N GLU A 232 -11.31 -10.87 -49.76
CA GLU A 232 -10.18 -11.72 -49.36
C GLU A 232 -10.51 -12.59 -48.13
N MET A 233 -11.58 -12.26 -47.42
CA MET A 233 -11.98 -12.91 -46.16
C MET A 233 -12.20 -14.43 -46.30
N PHE A 234 -12.77 -14.89 -47.42
CA PHE A 234 -12.97 -16.32 -47.68
C PHE A 234 -11.80 -16.97 -48.44
N LYS A 235 -10.79 -16.18 -48.81
CA LYS A 235 -9.61 -16.61 -49.59
C LYS A 235 -8.34 -16.70 -48.73
N THR A 236 -8.39 -16.28 -47.47
CA THR A 236 -7.26 -16.26 -46.54
C THR A 236 -7.59 -17.02 -45.25
N GLY A 237 -6.55 -17.49 -44.55
CA GLY A 237 -6.68 -18.16 -43.25
C GLY A 237 -7.35 -19.55 -43.31
N ASP A 238 -8.01 -19.94 -42.23
CA ASP A 238 -8.62 -21.27 -42.10
C ASP A 238 -9.92 -21.45 -42.91
N GLU A 239 -10.52 -20.36 -43.40
CA GLU A 239 -11.70 -20.41 -44.28
C GLU A 239 -11.31 -20.82 -45.72
N ALA A 240 -10.11 -20.44 -46.19
CA ALA A 240 -9.61 -20.82 -47.51
C ALA A 240 -9.45 -22.34 -47.68
N LYS A 241 -9.26 -23.07 -46.57
CA LYS A 241 -9.15 -24.54 -46.57
C LYS A 241 -10.50 -25.25 -46.76
N LYS A 242 -11.61 -24.52 -46.63
CA LYS A 242 -12.98 -25.09 -46.66
C LYS A 242 -13.67 -24.94 -48.01
N TYR A 243 -13.12 -24.14 -48.92
CA TYR A 243 -13.75 -23.75 -50.17
C TYR A 243 -12.74 -23.75 -51.33
N SER A 244 -13.15 -24.16 -52.53
CA SER A 244 -12.23 -24.27 -53.68
C SER A 244 -12.47 -23.24 -54.78
N ASN A 245 -13.69 -22.73 -54.92
CA ASN A 245 -14.06 -21.72 -55.92
C ASN A 245 -14.85 -20.58 -55.28
N TRP A 246 -14.70 -19.37 -55.83
CA TRP A 246 -15.36 -18.15 -55.38
C TRP A 246 -15.98 -17.40 -56.56
N ASP A 247 -17.03 -16.61 -56.31
CA ASP A 247 -17.63 -15.73 -57.31
C ASP A 247 -16.90 -14.37 -57.42
N GLY A 248 -17.39 -13.49 -58.30
CA GLY A 248 -16.82 -12.16 -58.53
C GLY A 248 -16.85 -11.22 -57.31
N GLN A 249 -17.62 -11.54 -56.26
CA GLN A 249 -17.64 -10.81 -54.99
C GLN A 249 -16.75 -11.45 -53.92
N GLY A 250 -16.14 -12.60 -54.23
CA GLY A 250 -15.29 -13.36 -53.31
C GLY A 250 -16.06 -14.29 -52.39
N ILE A 251 -17.32 -14.62 -52.70
CA ILE A 251 -18.14 -15.54 -51.90
C ILE A 251 -17.93 -16.98 -52.41
N PRO A 252 -17.73 -17.97 -51.51
CA PRO A 252 -17.54 -19.36 -51.90
C PRO A 252 -18.71 -19.94 -52.72
N THR A 253 -18.38 -20.57 -53.84
CA THR A 253 -19.33 -21.29 -54.71
C THR A 253 -19.20 -22.81 -54.58
N HIS A 254 -18.00 -23.31 -54.27
CA HIS A 254 -17.72 -24.74 -54.10
C HIS A 254 -17.01 -24.99 -52.77
N MET A 255 -17.34 -26.10 -52.11
CA MET A 255 -16.63 -26.59 -50.93
C MET A 255 -15.28 -27.22 -51.33
N ALA A 256 -14.43 -27.52 -50.35
CA ALA A 256 -13.09 -28.08 -50.56
C ALA A 256 -13.10 -29.44 -51.30
N ASP A 257 -14.21 -30.18 -51.24
CA ASP A 257 -14.44 -31.43 -51.95
C ASP A 257 -14.91 -31.25 -53.41
N GLY A 258 -15.06 -30.01 -53.86
CA GLY A 258 -15.56 -29.67 -55.20
C GLY A 258 -17.08 -29.73 -55.33
N GLN A 259 -17.84 -29.95 -54.25
CA GLN A 259 -19.31 -29.89 -54.29
C GLN A 259 -19.81 -28.44 -54.26
N GLU A 260 -20.88 -28.15 -54.99
CA GLU A 260 -21.53 -26.85 -54.94
C GLU A 260 -22.07 -26.55 -53.54
N VAL A 261 -21.81 -25.33 -53.06
CA VAL A 261 -22.32 -24.86 -51.76
C VAL A 261 -23.85 -24.81 -51.82
N SER A 262 -24.51 -25.49 -50.87
CA SER A 262 -25.98 -25.54 -50.83
C SER A 262 -26.61 -24.14 -50.71
N LYS A 263 -27.80 -23.94 -51.30
CA LYS A 263 -28.51 -22.64 -51.30
C LYS A 263 -28.66 -22.03 -49.90
N GLY A 264 -28.86 -22.86 -48.87
CA GLY A 264 -28.98 -22.41 -47.49
C GLY A 264 -27.65 -21.94 -46.89
N MET A 265 -26.54 -22.60 -47.23
CA MET A 265 -25.20 -22.21 -46.80
C MET A 265 -24.72 -20.96 -47.55
N ARG A 266 -25.03 -20.86 -48.85
CA ARG A 266 -24.70 -19.68 -49.67
C ARG A 266 -25.35 -18.41 -49.12
N LYS A 267 -26.64 -18.44 -48.75
CA LYS A 267 -27.31 -17.31 -48.09
C LYS A 267 -26.69 -16.91 -46.75
N LYS A 268 -26.16 -17.87 -45.98
CA LYS A 268 -25.44 -17.58 -44.73
C LYS A 268 -24.12 -16.89 -45.00
N LEU A 269 -23.36 -17.33 -46.00
CA LEU A 269 -22.09 -16.74 -46.41
C LEU A 269 -22.27 -15.33 -47.00
N GLU A 270 -23.31 -15.11 -47.81
CA GLU A 270 -23.69 -13.77 -48.31
C GLU A 270 -24.03 -12.80 -47.18
N LYS A 271 -24.80 -13.24 -46.18
CA LYS A 271 -25.15 -12.42 -45.02
C LYS A 271 -23.92 -12.08 -44.17
N LEU A 272 -22.99 -13.03 -44.01
CA LEU A 272 -21.72 -12.81 -43.30
C LEU A 272 -20.83 -11.82 -44.06
N TRP A 273 -20.75 -11.95 -45.39
CA TRP A 273 -20.03 -11.04 -46.28
C TRP A 273 -20.59 -9.62 -46.22
N GLU A 274 -21.91 -9.44 -46.33
CA GLU A 274 -22.56 -8.13 -46.24
C GLU A 274 -22.30 -7.42 -44.91
N THR A 275 -22.35 -8.18 -43.81
CA THR A 275 -22.08 -7.65 -42.47
C THR A 275 -20.64 -7.14 -42.38
N ARG A 276 -19.69 -7.95 -42.87
CA ARG A 276 -18.27 -7.58 -42.88
C ARG A 276 -17.97 -6.40 -43.80
N ARG A 277 -18.62 -6.33 -44.96
CA ARG A 277 -18.48 -5.20 -45.90
C ARG A 277 -18.93 -3.90 -45.27
N LYS A 278 -20.10 -3.90 -44.61
CA LYS A 278 -20.60 -2.72 -43.88
C LYS A 278 -19.64 -2.28 -42.76
N ASP A 279 -19.01 -3.22 -42.07
CA ASP A 279 -18.03 -2.91 -41.02
C ASP A 279 -16.70 -2.38 -41.60
N PHE A 280 -16.24 -2.93 -42.74
CA PHE A 280 -15.06 -2.47 -43.47
C PHE A 280 -15.25 -1.07 -44.06
N ASP A 281 -16.39 -0.81 -44.71
CA ASP A 281 -16.72 0.49 -45.29
C ASP A 281 -16.79 1.58 -44.19
N LYS A 282 -17.37 1.26 -43.03
CA LYS A 282 -17.38 2.15 -41.85
C LYS A 282 -15.99 2.39 -41.27
N ALA A 283 -15.12 1.37 -41.28
CA ALA A 283 -13.74 1.52 -40.82
C ALA A 283 -12.91 2.41 -41.76
N GLN A 284 -13.07 2.25 -43.08
CA GLN A 284 -12.44 3.08 -44.10
C GLN A 284 -12.93 4.54 -44.04
N SER A 285 -14.24 4.79 -43.86
CA SER A 285 -14.77 6.14 -43.74
C SER A 285 -14.29 6.86 -42.48
N ASN A 286 -14.09 6.14 -41.37
CA ASN A 286 -13.60 6.72 -40.13
C ASN A 286 -12.08 6.93 -40.13
N GLY A 287 -11.32 6.10 -40.86
CA GLY A 287 -9.87 6.26 -41.03
C GLY A 287 -9.46 7.37 -42.00
N ALA A 288 -10.35 7.80 -42.90
CA ALA A 288 -10.12 8.92 -43.82
C ALA A 288 -10.47 10.31 -43.23
N ALA A 289 -11.05 10.35 -42.03
CA ALA A 289 -11.49 11.58 -41.34
C ALA A 289 -10.64 11.96 -40.11
N SER A 290 -9.51 11.27 -39.88
CA SER A 290 -8.43 11.65 -38.94
C SER A 290 -7.15 11.91 -39.72
#